data_AF-A0A820PUV1-F1
#
_entry.id   AF-A0A820PUV1-F1
#
_cell.length_a   1.000
_cell.length_b   1.000
_cell.length_c   1.000
_cell.angle_alpha   90.00
_cell.angle_beta   90.00
_cell.angle_gamma   90.00
#
_symmetry.space_group_name_H-M   'P 1'
#
loop_
_entity.id
_entity.type
_entity.pdbx_description
1 polymer ?
#
loop_
_entity_poly.entity_id
_entity_poly.type
_entity_poly.pdbx_seq_one_letter_code
_entity_poly.pdbx_strand_id
1 'polypeptide(L)'
;VKDKLADICQRYTSRCIWYGLGAMSFQVGILAELTWDVYSWDIVEPISYFIAFGTAISIYSFHLMTRFDFEFMTMTDRLFLRRFYSEAHRHSFDVSLYNQLKDRLFGVNTDIARLRAPLSLSLPAPPNPVKCKISGEELNLLDVCRTRRVN
;
A
#
# COMPACT_ATOMS: atom_id res chain seq x y z
N VAL A 1 -1.37 13.14 17.20
CA VAL A 1 -2.43 12.19 16.77
C VAL A 1 -2.06 11.51 15.46
N LYS A 2 -1.75 12.26 14.40
CA LYS A 2 -1.28 11.72 13.11
C LYS A 2 -0.11 10.72 13.24
N ASP A 3 0.93 11.05 14.01
CA ASP A 3 2.12 10.20 14.09
C ASP A 3 1.83 8.87 14.80
N LYS A 4 0.98 8.88 15.84
CA LYS A 4 0.46 7.64 16.46
C LYS A 4 -0.33 6.79 15.46
N LEU A 5 -1.14 7.41 14.60
CA LEU A 5 -1.93 6.73 13.58
C LEU A 5 -1.04 6.11 12.49
N ALA A 6 -0.03 6.87 12.05
CA ALA A 6 0.97 6.41 11.09
C ALA A 6 1.76 5.21 11.63
N ASP A 7 2.22 5.27 12.89
CA ASP A 7 2.92 4.15 13.53
C ASP A 7 2.07 2.87 13.58
N ILE A 8 0.79 2.98 13.91
CA ILE A 8 -0.13 1.82 13.95
C ILE A 8 -0.29 1.23 12.54
N CYS A 9 -0.47 2.07 11.53
CA CYS A 9 -0.62 1.64 10.14
C CYS A 9 0.66 1.00 9.61
N GLN A 10 1.82 1.58 9.88
CA GLN A 10 3.12 1.05 9.47
C GLN A 10 3.37 -0.33 10.09
N ARG A 11 3.13 -0.50 11.41
CA ARG A 11 3.26 -1.79 12.08
C ARG A 11 2.29 -2.83 11.53
N TYR A 12 1.08 -2.45 11.15
CA TYR A 12 0.13 -3.34 10.50
C TYR A 12 0.64 -3.80 9.13
N THR A 13 1.04 -2.88 8.28
CA THR A 13 1.56 -3.19 6.94
C THR A 13 2.82 -4.07 7.03
N SER A 14 3.75 -3.75 7.92
CA SER A 14 4.94 -4.60 8.16
C SER A 14 4.53 -6.01 8.56
N ARG A 15 3.56 -6.18 9.47
CA ARG A 15 3.06 -7.51 9.85
C ARG A 15 2.46 -8.26 8.66
N CYS A 16 1.67 -7.60 7.81
CA CYS A 16 1.15 -8.22 6.59
C CYS A 16 2.26 -8.74 5.66
N ILE A 17 3.33 -7.97 5.49
CA ILE A 17 4.49 -8.39 4.70
C ILE A 17 5.19 -9.59 5.35
N TRP A 18 5.39 -9.56 6.66
CA TRP A 18 5.96 -10.69 7.41
C TRP A 18 5.10 -11.95 7.33
N TYR A 19 3.77 -11.84 7.30
CA TYR A 19 2.88 -12.98 7.07
C TYR A 19 3.04 -13.57 5.67
N GLY A 20 3.20 -12.73 4.63
CA GLY A 20 3.49 -13.19 3.28
C GLY A 20 4.80 -13.96 3.20
N LEU A 21 5.86 -13.43 3.83
CA LEU A 21 7.16 -14.10 3.93
C LEU A 21 7.04 -15.43 4.70
N GLY A 22 6.37 -15.43 5.85
CA GLY A 22 6.17 -16.62 6.67
C GLY A 22 5.37 -17.71 5.96
N ALA A 23 4.34 -17.35 5.19
CA ALA A 23 3.56 -18.31 4.40
C ALA A 23 4.43 -18.99 3.32
N MET A 24 5.28 -18.23 2.63
CA MET A 24 6.22 -18.77 1.64
C MET A 24 7.27 -19.66 2.30
N SER A 25 7.81 -19.24 3.45
CA SER A 25 8.76 -20.06 4.22
C SER A 25 8.14 -21.33 4.76
N PHE A 26 6.88 -21.28 5.20
CA PHE A 26 6.14 -22.46 5.68
C PHE A 26 5.90 -23.46 4.55
N GLN A 27 5.54 -22.99 3.35
CA GLN A 27 5.38 -23.84 2.18
C GLN A 27 6.66 -24.62 1.86
N VAL A 28 7.83 -23.98 1.93
CA VAL A 28 9.13 -24.63 1.68
C VAL A 28 9.56 -25.49 2.87
N GLY A 29 9.32 -25.03 4.10
CA GLY A 29 9.71 -25.72 5.33
C GLY A 29 8.98 -27.04 5.54
N ILE A 30 7.66 -27.08 5.31
CA ILE A 30 6.89 -28.33 5.36
C ILE A 30 7.42 -29.32 4.32
N LEU A 31 7.69 -28.86 3.10
CA LEU A 31 8.22 -29.73 2.05
C LEU A 31 9.61 -30.25 2.42
N ALA A 32 10.47 -29.41 3.02
CA ALA A 32 11.80 -29.80 3.46
C ALA A 32 11.76 -30.87 4.57
N GLU A 33 10.91 -30.69 5.59
CA GLU A 33 10.72 -31.66 6.67
C GLU A 33 10.19 -32.99 6.15
N LEU A 34 9.20 -32.96 5.25
CA LEU A 34 8.69 -34.17 4.59
C LEU A 34 9.75 -34.88 3.74
N THR A 35 10.73 -34.15 3.20
CA THR A 35 11.75 -34.72 2.29
C THR A 35 12.88 -35.42 3.04
N TRP A 36 13.15 -35.08 4.30
CA TRP A 36 14.32 -35.63 5.02
C TRP A 36 14.02 -36.86 5.89
N ASP A 37 12.89 -36.89 6.62
CA ASP A 37 12.66 -37.91 7.65
C ASP A 37 11.78 -39.09 7.23
N VAL A 38 10.93 -38.97 6.19
CA VAL A 38 9.83 -39.95 5.98
C VAL A 38 9.68 -40.47 4.55
N TYR A 39 10.09 -39.74 3.51
CA TYR A 39 9.60 -40.00 2.16
C TYR A 39 10.67 -39.98 1.06
N SER A 40 10.72 -41.07 0.28
CA SER A 40 11.44 -41.14 -0.99
C SER A 40 10.85 -40.14 -2.00
N TRP A 41 11.71 -39.55 -2.84
CA TRP A 41 11.42 -38.51 -3.83
C TRP A 41 10.20 -38.74 -4.76
N ASP A 42 9.68 -39.96 -4.85
CA ASP A 42 8.52 -40.38 -5.66
C ASP A 42 7.16 -39.84 -5.14
N ILE A 43 7.05 -39.55 -3.84
CA ILE A 43 5.80 -39.12 -3.22
C ILE A 43 5.66 -37.59 -3.10
N VAL A 44 6.79 -36.86 -3.18
CA VAL A 44 6.82 -35.39 -3.02
C VAL A 44 6.43 -34.69 -4.32
N GLU A 45 6.54 -35.40 -5.45
CA GLU A 45 6.13 -34.96 -6.77
C GLU A 45 4.63 -34.56 -6.78
N PRO A 46 3.65 -35.43 -6.47
CA PRO A 46 2.24 -35.04 -6.52
C PRO A 46 1.85 -33.96 -5.49
N ILE A 47 2.45 -33.98 -4.30
CA ILE A 47 2.09 -33.07 -3.19
C ILE A 47 2.54 -31.64 -3.50
N SER A 48 3.77 -31.50 -4.00
CA SER A 48 4.32 -30.19 -4.36
C SER A 48 3.50 -29.52 -5.48
N TYR A 49 3.02 -30.32 -6.46
CA TYR A 49 2.14 -29.82 -7.52
C TYR A 49 0.84 -29.22 -6.98
N PHE A 50 0.16 -29.89 -6.05
CA PHE A 50 -1.09 -29.37 -5.48
C PHE A 50 -0.89 -28.05 -4.71
N ILE A 51 0.20 -27.94 -3.94
CA ILE A 51 0.50 -26.73 -3.17
C ILE A 51 0.89 -25.59 -4.11
N ALA A 52 1.72 -25.85 -5.12
CA ALA A 52 2.12 -24.86 -6.12
C ALA A 52 0.91 -24.36 -6.93
N PHE A 53 0.07 -25.26 -7.43
CA PHE A 53 -1.16 -24.89 -8.13
C PHE A 53 -2.14 -24.16 -7.21
N GLY A 54 -2.33 -24.62 -5.97
CA GLY A 54 -3.20 -23.94 -5.00
C GLY A 54 -2.73 -22.53 -4.68
N THR A 55 -1.42 -22.33 -4.54
CA THR A 55 -0.80 -21.02 -4.33
C THR A 55 -0.97 -20.12 -5.56
N ALA A 56 -0.74 -20.65 -6.76
CA ALA A 56 -0.95 -19.92 -8.01
C ALA A 56 -2.42 -19.50 -8.21
N ILE A 57 -3.37 -20.41 -7.95
CA ILE A 57 -4.81 -20.12 -7.99
C ILE A 57 -5.18 -19.05 -6.95
N SER A 58 -4.62 -19.13 -5.74
CA SER A 58 -4.87 -18.15 -4.67
C SER A 58 -4.34 -16.76 -5.04
N ILE A 59 -3.12 -16.68 -5.58
CA ILE A 59 -2.53 -15.42 -6.07
C ILE A 59 -3.38 -14.84 -7.21
N TYR A 60 -3.80 -15.68 -8.15
CA TYR A 60 -4.63 -15.26 -9.28
C TYR A 60 -6.03 -14.81 -8.83
N SER A 61 -6.66 -15.53 -7.92
CA SER A 61 -7.95 -15.16 -7.31
C SER A 61 -7.86 -13.82 -6.58
N PHE A 62 -6.79 -13.62 -5.81
CA PHE A 62 -6.53 -12.35 -5.12
C PHE A 62 -6.34 -11.20 -6.12
N HIS A 63 -5.61 -11.43 -7.22
CA HIS A 63 -5.43 -10.45 -8.29
C HIS A 63 -6.76 -10.09 -8.95
N LEU A 64 -7.61 -11.08 -9.25
CA LEU A 64 -8.95 -10.84 -9.82
C LEU A 64 -9.86 -10.06 -8.88
N MET A 65 -9.85 -10.37 -7.58
CA MET A 65 -10.68 -9.70 -6.58
C MET A 65 -10.22 -8.26 -6.31
N THR A 66 -8.92 -7.99 -6.40
CA THR A 66 -8.32 -6.71 -5.99
C THR A 66 -8.01 -5.80 -7.18
N ARG A 67 -8.05 -6.30 -8.44
CA ARG A 67 -7.81 -5.53 -9.69
C ARG A 67 -6.57 -4.64 -9.61
N PHE A 68 -5.47 -5.21 -9.11
CA PHE A 68 -4.33 -4.44 -8.62
C PHE A 68 -3.06 -4.84 -9.36
N ASP A 69 -2.38 -3.88 -9.97
CA ASP A 69 -1.04 -4.11 -10.53
C ASP A 69 -0.08 -4.53 -9.41
N PHE A 70 0.59 -5.67 -9.58
CA PHE A 70 1.37 -6.36 -8.56
C PHE A 70 2.75 -5.71 -8.33
N GLU A 71 2.77 -4.41 -8.05
CA GLU A 71 3.98 -3.68 -7.69
C GLU A 71 4.13 -3.63 -6.17
N PHE A 72 5.14 -4.31 -5.64
CA PHE A 72 5.33 -4.49 -4.18
C PHE A 72 5.44 -3.17 -3.40
N MET A 73 6.09 -2.15 -3.99
CA MET A 73 6.23 -0.82 -3.39
C MET A 73 4.87 -0.11 -3.30
N THR A 74 4.13 -0.11 -4.42
CA THR A 74 2.82 0.54 -4.56
C THR A 74 1.74 -0.14 -3.71
N MET A 75 1.82 -1.46 -3.53
CA MET A 75 0.93 -2.22 -2.64
C MET A 75 1.04 -1.78 -1.18
N THR A 76 2.26 -1.61 -0.68
CA THR A 76 2.54 -1.23 0.71
C THR A 76 1.96 0.15 1.02
N ASP A 77 2.17 1.11 0.12
CA ASP A 77 1.67 2.48 0.24
C ASP A 77 0.14 2.54 0.21
N ARG A 78 -0.48 1.79 -0.71
CA ARG A 78 -1.94 1.73 -0.81
C ARG A 78 -2.57 1.05 0.40
N LEU A 79 -1.96 -0.02 0.93
CA LEU A 79 -2.41 -0.67 2.17
C LEU A 79 -2.32 0.29 3.36
N PHE A 80 -1.20 1.01 3.46
CA PHE A 80 -1.00 2.04 4.47
C PHE A 80 -2.07 3.14 4.37
N LEU A 81 -2.27 3.72 3.18
CA LEU A 81 -3.25 4.79 2.95
C LEU A 81 -4.68 4.33 3.25
N ARG A 82 -5.09 3.17 2.71
CA ARG A 82 -6.42 2.61 2.93
C ARG A 82 -6.70 2.42 4.42
N ARG A 83 -5.71 1.93 5.18
CA ARG A 83 -5.86 1.76 6.63
C ARG A 83 -5.84 3.09 7.35
N PHE A 84 -4.97 4.01 6.94
CA PHE A 84 -4.85 5.34 7.53
C PHE A 84 -6.18 6.11 7.43
N TYR A 85 -6.83 6.11 6.26
CA TYR A 85 -8.14 6.76 6.10
C TYR A 85 -9.23 6.09 6.95
N SER A 86 -9.23 4.75 7.03
CA SER A 86 -10.18 4.02 7.87
C SER A 86 -10.00 4.33 9.36
N GLU A 87 -8.77 4.38 9.85
CA GLU A 87 -8.49 4.69 11.25
C GLU A 87 -8.63 6.19 11.55
N ALA A 88 -8.35 7.07 10.59
CA ALA A 88 -8.59 8.51 10.71
C ALA A 88 -10.09 8.80 10.90
N HIS A 89 -10.96 8.09 10.18
CA HIS A 89 -12.40 8.21 10.36
C HIS A 89 -12.85 7.75 11.76
N ARG A 90 -12.27 6.66 12.29
CA ARG A 90 -12.57 6.14 13.64
C ARG A 90 -12.11 7.07 14.76
N HIS A 91 -11.01 7.79 14.56
CA HIS A 91 -10.49 8.77 15.51
C HIS A 91 -11.01 10.20 15.27
N SER A 92 -12.01 10.38 14.38
CA SER A 92 -12.56 11.69 13.98
C SER A 92 -11.49 12.71 13.61
N PHE A 93 -10.39 12.25 13.00
CA PHE A 93 -9.33 13.12 12.52
C PHE A 93 -9.75 13.74 11.20
N ASP A 94 -9.90 15.07 11.16
CA ASP A 94 -10.26 15.79 9.95
C ASP A 94 -9.07 15.85 8.98
N VAL A 95 -9.01 14.86 8.10
CA VAL A 95 -8.01 14.76 7.03
C VAL A 95 -8.12 15.93 6.06
N SER A 96 -9.32 16.51 5.88
CA SER A 96 -9.54 17.61 4.96
C SER A 96 -8.89 18.90 5.47
N LEU A 97 -9.07 19.21 6.76
CA LEU A 97 -8.42 20.35 7.42
C LEU A 97 -6.91 20.18 7.43
N TYR A 98 -6.41 18.96 7.70
CA TYR A 98 -4.98 18.67 7.67
C TYR A 98 -4.37 18.94 6.29
N ASN A 99 -5.03 18.48 5.21
CA ASN A 99 -4.57 18.71 3.84
C ASN A 99 -4.56 20.21 3.50
N GLN A 100 -5.60 20.95 3.88
CA GLN A 100 -5.64 22.40 3.67
C GLN A 100 -4.50 23.12 4.40
N LEU A 101 -4.21 22.74 5.65
CA LEU A 101 -3.11 23.34 6.42
C LEU A 101 -1.76 23.03 5.76
N LYS A 102 -1.57 21.80 5.28
CA LYS A 102 -0.37 21.37 4.58
C LYS A 102 -0.19 22.13 3.26
N ASP A 103 -1.26 22.35 2.51
CA ASP A 103 -1.24 23.12 1.27
C ASP A 103 -0.85 24.59 1.53
N ARG A 104 -1.39 25.20 2.60
CA ARG A 104 -1.01 26.57 3.01
C ARG A 104 0.46 26.66 3.41
N LEU A 105 0.94 25.71 4.20
CA LEU A 105 2.33 25.64 4.65
C LEU A 105 3.29 25.43 3.47
N PHE A 106 2.91 24.59 2.51
CA PHE A 106 3.66 24.38 1.27
C PHE A 106 3.72 25.66 0.43
N GLY A 107 2.59 26.37 0.28
CA GLY A 107 2.56 27.67 -0.38
C GLY A 107 3.55 28.66 0.25
N VAL A 108 3.46 28.87 1.56
CA VAL A 108 4.34 29.80 2.30
C VAL A 108 5.81 29.40 2.20
N ASN A 109 6.15 28.12 2.34
CA ASN A 109 7.54 27.66 2.19
C ASN A 109 8.08 27.87 0.78
N THR A 110 7.24 27.70 -0.23
CA THR A 110 7.60 27.95 -1.63
C THR A 110 7.91 29.43 -1.83
N ASP A 111 7.09 30.32 -1.27
CA ASP A 111 7.31 31.77 -1.34
C ASP A 111 8.59 32.19 -0.59
N ILE A 112 8.85 31.62 0.60
CA ILE A 112 10.12 31.84 1.33
C ILE A 112 11.33 31.35 0.51
N ALA A 113 11.21 30.18 -0.14
CA ALA A 113 12.28 29.63 -0.99
C ALA A 113 12.57 30.53 -2.20
N ARG A 114 11.53 31.12 -2.80
CA ARG A 114 11.68 32.13 -3.87
C ARG A 114 12.42 33.37 -3.37
N LEU A 115 12.04 33.90 -2.20
CA LEU A 115 12.67 35.10 -1.63
C LEU A 115 14.13 34.90 -1.22
N ARG A 116 14.54 33.67 -0.91
CA ARG A 116 15.94 33.30 -0.64
C ARG A 116 16.78 33.04 -1.88
N ALA A 117 16.17 32.87 -3.06
CA ALA A 117 16.94 32.68 -4.28
C ALA A 117 17.70 33.99 -4.60
N PRO A 118 19.00 33.93 -4.95
CA PRO A 118 19.77 35.13 -5.27
C PRO A 118 19.11 35.88 -6.44
N LEU A 119 18.98 37.20 -6.25
CA LEU A 119 18.17 38.17 -7.00
C LEU A 119 18.52 38.35 -8.50
N SER A 120 19.27 37.44 -9.13
CA SER A 120 19.74 37.58 -10.52
C SER A 120 18.80 36.99 -11.57
N LEU A 121 17.79 36.21 -11.19
CA LEU A 121 16.86 35.58 -12.14
C LEU A 121 15.43 36.06 -11.85
N SER A 122 15.01 37.11 -12.54
CA SER A 122 13.60 37.54 -12.63
C SER A 122 12.78 36.47 -13.35
N LEU A 123 12.52 35.35 -12.68
CA LEU A 123 11.72 34.26 -13.22
C LEU A 123 10.23 34.64 -13.14
N PRO A 124 9.46 34.43 -14.23
CA PRO A 124 8.00 34.53 -14.15
C PRO A 124 7.48 33.50 -13.13
N ALA A 125 6.46 33.90 -12.36
CA ALA A 125 5.90 33.07 -11.31
C ALA A 125 5.54 31.68 -11.86
N PRO A 126 6.11 30.58 -11.33
CA PRO A 126 5.66 29.27 -11.75
C PRO A 126 4.18 29.12 -11.39
N PRO A 127 3.41 28.41 -12.22
CA PRO A 127 1.99 28.21 -12.02
C PRO A 127 1.74 27.68 -10.61
N ASN A 128 0.64 28.15 -10.03
CA ASN A 128 0.00 27.72 -8.79
C ASN A 128 0.48 26.35 -8.28
N PRO A 129 0.86 26.26 -7.00
CA PRO A 129 1.61 25.13 -6.47
C PRO A 129 0.92 23.81 -6.85
N VAL A 130 1.72 22.86 -7.35
CA VAL A 130 1.27 21.50 -7.62
C VAL A 130 0.60 21.00 -6.35
N LYS A 131 -0.73 20.80 -6.42
CA LYS A 131 -1.49 20.18 -5.33
C LYS A 131 -0.74 18.92 -4.94
N CYS A 132 -0.26 18.84 -3.70
CA CYS A 132 0.14 17.56 -3.12
C CYS A 132 -1.16 16.81 -2.83
N LYS A 133 -1.81 16.34 -3.89
CA LYS A 133 -3.02 15.54 -3.84
C LYS A 133 -2.56 14.24 -3.19
N ILE A 134 -2.66 14.15 -1.88
CA ILE A 134 -2.65 12.84 -1.22
C ILE A 134 -3.80 12.10 -1.91
N SER A 135 -3.41 11.13 -2.73
CA SER A 135 -4.21 10.55 -3.80
C SER A 135 -5.60 10.15 -3.31
N GLY A 136 -6.59 11.00 -3.59
CA GLY A 136 -8.02 10.68 -3.53
C GLY A 136 -8.57 10.29 -4.91
N GLU A 137 -7.71 10.25 -5.94
CA GLU A 137 -8.13 9.84 -7.29
C GLU A 137 -8.23 8.33 -7.43
N GLU A 138 -7.50 7.56 -6.60
CA GLU A 138 -7.64 6.11 -6.53
C GLU A 138 -8.80 5.62 -5.66
N LEU A 139 -9.32 6.46 -4.75
CA LEU A 139 -10.51 6.11 -3.96
C LEU A 139 -11.78 6.07 -4.81
N ASN A 140 -11.87 6.91 -5.86
CA ASN A 140 -12.99 6.88 -6.80
C ASN A 140 -13.02 5.59 -7.64
N LEU A 141 -11.87 4.99 -7.94
CA LEU A 141 -11.83 3.75 -8.72
C LEU A 141 -12.24 2.52 -7.87
N LEU A 142 -11.86 2.51 -6.59
CA LEU A 142 -12.28 1.48 -5.64
C LEU A 142 -13.76 1.63 -5.21
N ASP A 143 -14.31 2.84 -5.17
CA ASP A 143 -15.74 3.06 -4.95
C ASP A 143 -16.59 2.71 -6.19
N VAL A 144 -16.13 3.01 -7.42
CA VAL A 144 -16.82 2.59 -8.66
C VAL A 144 -16.97 1.05 -8.77
N CYS A 145 -16.00 0.28 -8.25
CA CYS A 145 -16.11 -1.18 -8.21
C CYS A 145 -17.04 -1.71 -7.10
N ARG A 146 -17.30 -0.94 -6.05
CA ARG A 146 -18.29 -1.29 -5.00
C ARG A 146 -19.73 -1.05 -5.49
N THR A 147 -19.96 -0.04 -6.33
CA THR A 147 -21.30 0.29 -6.87
C THR A 147 -21.79 -0.68 -7.95
N ARG A 148 -20.91 -1.51 -8.55
CA ARG A 148 -21.30 -2.50 -9.57
C ARG A 148 -21.71 -3.87 -8.99
N ARG A 149 -21.76 -4.04 -7.67
CA ARG A 149 -22.27 -5.26 -7.00
C ARG A 149 -23.70 -5.11 -6.46
N VAL A 150 -24.32 -3.96 -6.66
CA VAL A 150 -25.73 -3.69 -6.33
C VAL A 150 -26.41 -3.13 -7.58
N ASN A 151 -26.54 -3.98 -8.60
CA ASN A 151 -27.51 -3.89 -9.69
C ASN A 151 -27.56 -5.24 -10.38
#